data_AF-A0A077YX50-F1
#
_entry.id   AF-A0A077YX50-F1
#
_cell.length_a   1.000
_cell.length_b   1.000
_cell.length_c   1.000
_cell.angle_alpha   90.00
_cell.angle_beta   90.00
_cell.angle_gamma   90.00
#
_symmetry.space_group_name_H-M   'P 1'
#
loop_
_entity.id
_entity.type
_entity.pdbx_description
1 polymer ?
#
loop_
_entity_poly.entity_id
_entity_poly.type
_entity_poly.pdbx_seq_one_letter_code
_entity_poly.pdbx_strand_id
1 'polypeptide(L)'
;MKSQETAHGNHVELQAIAEMYNRPIEVYQYNTSTVVKTPPINTFFTNSSASTAPIRLSYHRSSHYNSVVDPYNATVGVGLGLPQFFPGLADRNLMSEATLVSEKDAIEQAMLKDKLQATDWEATDAQLQQQEYLDSLKKRKEKSEDEAGCSSSSRID
;
A
#
# COMPACT_ATOMS: atom_id res chain seq x y z
N MET A 1 26.64 -5.93 -39.27
CA MET A 1 25.48 -6.31 -40.11
C MET A 1 24.30 -6.42 -39.15
N LYS A 2 23.31 -5.52 -39.03
CA LYS A 2 22.68 -4.54 -39.92
C LYS A 2 23.10 -3.08 -39.65
N SER A 3 23.17 -2.27 -40.71
CA SER A 3 23.56 -0.84 -40.69
C SER A 3 22.63 -0.03 -41.63
N GLN A 4 21.32 -0.27 -41.54
CA GLN A 4 20.29 0.51 -42.23
C GLN A 4 19.07 0.63 -41.32
N GLU A 5 18.73 1.86 -40.94
CA GLU A 5 17.67 2.18 -39.96
C GLU A 5 16.26 1.76 -40.41
N THR A 6 16.04 1.57 -41.71
CA THR A 6 14.72 1.27 -42.28
C THR A 6 14.54 -0.19 -42.68
N ALA A 7 15.49 -1.07 -42.38
CA ALA A 7 15.40 -2.48 -42.75
C ALA A 7 14.41 -3.22 -41.85
N HIS A 8 13.34 -3.76 -42.44
CA HIS A 8 12.35 -4.56 -41.71
C HIS A 8 13.01 -5.77 -41.01
N GLY A 9 12.68 -5.97 -39.74
CA GLY A 9 13.01 -7.19 -39.01
C GLY A 9 12.10 -8.33 -39.47
N ASN A 10 12.67 -9.53 -39.54
CA ASN A 10 12.01 -10.78 -39.89
C ASN A 10 12.27 -11.82 -38.78
N HIS A 11 11.98 -13.09 -39.04
CA HIS A 11 12.13 -14.20 -38.10
C HIS A 11 13.55 -14.37 -37.54
N VAL A 12 14.61 -14.05 -38.29
CA VAL A 12 16.00 -14.17 -37.81
C VAL A 12 16.28 -13.17 -36.70
N GLU A 13 15.82 -11.93 -36.86
CA GLU A 13 15.98 -10.91 -35.83
C GLU A 13 15.14 -11.23 -34.59
N LEU A 14 13.91 -11.73 -34.78
CA LEU A 14 13.07 -12.15 -33.65
C LEU A 14 13.73 -13.29 -32.86
N GLN A 15 14.31 -14.28 -33.54
CA GLN A 15 15.04 -15.35 -32.85
C GLN A 15 16.26 -14.81 -32.09
N ALA A 16 17.05 -13.94 -32.71
CA ALA A 16 18.21 -13.34 -32.06
C ALA A 16 17.81 -12.51 -30.81
N ILE A 17 16.70 -11.77 -30.89
CA ILE A 17 16.15 -10.99 -29.78
C ILE A 17 15.65 -11.93 -28.66
N ALA A 18 15.00 -13.04 -29.02
CA ALA A 18 14.51 -14.01 -28.05
C ALA A 18 15.64 -14.62 -27.22
N GLU A 19 16.75 -14.96 -27.88
CA GLU A 19 17.97 -15.48 -27.25
C GLU A 19 18.70 -14.41 -26.46
N MET A 20 18.87 -13.21 -27.01
CA MET A 20 19.56 -12.10 -26.34
C MET A 20 18.88 -11.70 -25.03
N TYR A 21 17.54 -11.67 -25.01
CA TYR A 21 16.77 -11.34 -23.80
C TYR A 21 16.38 -12.55 -22.96
N ASN A 22 16.74 -13.77 -23.38
CA ASN A 22 16.31 -15.02 -22.74
C ASN A 22 14.79 -15.03 -22.46
N ARG A 23 14.00 -14.57 -23.44
CA ARG A 23 12.54 -14.49 -23.34
C ARG A 23 11.89 -15.01 -24.60
N PRO A 24 10.89 -15.89 -24.50
CA PRO A 24 10.15 -16.34 -25.67
C PRO A 24 9.40 -15.17 -26.31
N ILE A 25 9.38 -15.09 -27.63
CA ILE A 25 8.62 -14.07 -28.38
C ILE A 25 7.39 -14.71 -28.99
N GLU A 26 6.22 -14.23 -28.62
CA GLU A 26 4.93 -14.63 -29.17
C GLU A 26 4.45 -13.59 -30.19
N VAL A 27 4.23 -14.02 -31.44
CA VAL A 27 3.70 -13.18 -32.50
C VAL A 27 2.24 -13.50 -32.74
N TYR A 28 1.38 -12.53 -32.46
CA TYR A 28 -0.06 -12.56 -32.67
C TYR A 28 -0.39 -11.89 -34.00
N GLN A 29 -1.46 -12.32 -34.67
CA GLN A 29 -2.01 -11.59 -35.81
C GLN A 29 -3.47 -11.29 -35.53
N TYR A 30 -3.87 -10.07 -35.85
CA TYR A 30 -5.24 -9.64 -35.61
C TYR A 30 -6.17 -10.30 -36.63
N ASN A 31 -6.81 -11.39 -36.24
CA ASN A 31 -7.96 -11.93 -36.95
C ASN A 31 -9.22 -11.34 -36.34
N THR A 32 -9.91 -10.48 -37.09
CA THR A 32 -11.18 -9.85 -36.71
C THR A 32 -12.31 -10.86 -36.44
N SER A 33 -12.10 -12.14 -36.74
CA SER A 33 -13.14 -13.18 -36.64
C SER A 33 -13.27 -13.84 -35.27
N THR A 34 -12.37 -13.59 -34.31
CA THR A 34 -12.39 -14.29 -33.01
C THR A 34 -12.11 -13.32 -31.86
N VAL A 35 -13.15 -13.03 -31.07
CA VAL A 35 -13.09 -12.23 -29.83
C VAL A 35 -12.36 -12.98 -28.69
N VAL A 36 -12.14 -14.30 -28.86
CA VAL A 36 -11.44 -15.13 -27.88
C VAL A 36 -9.96 -15.23 -28.23
N LYS A 37 -9.13 -14.93 -27.24
CA LYS A 37 -7.67 -15.09 -27.15
C LYS A 37 -7.10 -15.98 -28.27
N THR A 38 -6.70 -15.38 -29.38
CA THR A 38 -6.09 -16.10 -30.50
C THR A 38 -4.75 -16.66 -30.07
N PRO A 39 -4.46 -17.96 -30.29
CA PRO A 39 -3.13 -18.48 -30.04
C PRO A 39 -2.10 -17.72 -30.90
N PRO A 40 -0.85 -17.57 -30.41
CA PRO A 40 0.19 -16.94 -31.21
C PRO A 40 0.39 -17.73 -32.49
N ILE A 41 0.56 -17.03 -33.61
CA ILE A 41 0.86 -17.65 -34.90
C ILE A 41 2.24 -18.26 -34.89
N ASN A 42 3.18 -17.58 -34.22
CA ASN A 42 4.53 -18.06 -34.10
C ASN A 42 5.07 -17.76 -32.71
N THR A 43 5.79 -18.72 -32.14
CA THR A 43 6.46 -18.58 -30.85
C THR A 43 7.94 -18.91 -31.04
N PHE A 44 8.80 -17.91 -30.86
CA PHE A 44 10.24 -18.06 -30.87
C PHE A 44 10.69 -18.43 -29.48
N PHE A 45 11.24 -19.64 -29.32
CA PHE A 45 11.68 -20.15 -28.04
C PHE A 45 13.14 -19.81 -27.78
N THR A 46 13.45 -19.60 -26.52
CA THR A 46 14.81 -19.54 -25.98
C THR A 46 15.15 -20.89 -25.34
N ASN A 47 16.43 -21.22 -25.26
CA ASN A 47 16.96 -22.42 -24.60
C ASN A 47 16.81 -22.35 -23.06
N SER A 48 16.43 -21.18 -22.52
CA SER A 48 16.28 -20.92 -21.09
C SER A 48 14.89 -21.28 -20.57
N SER A 49 14.86 -21.81 -19.35
CA SER A 49 13.65 -22.29 -18.65
C SER A 49 12.52 -21.25 -18.59
N ALA A 50 11.29 -21.76 -18.77
CA ALA A 50 10.02 -21.05 -18.96
C ALA A 50 9.55 -20.15 -17.79
N SER A 51 10.43 -19.63 -16.94
CA SER A 51 10.03 -18.79 -15.79
C SER A 51 9.83 -17.32 -16.16
N THR A 52 10.26 -16.87 -17.34
CA THR A 52 10.12 -15.49 -17.80
C THR A 52 8.90 -15.32 -18.70
N ALA A 53 8.09 -14.29 -18.44
CA ALA A 53 6.91 -14.05 -19.26
C ALA A 53 7.31 -13.65 -20.70
N PRO A 54 6.58 -14.13 -21.73
CA PRO A 54 6.93 -13.91 -23.13
C PRO A 54 6.87 -12.43 -23.52
N ILE A 55 7.69 -12.04 -24.50
CA ILE A 55 7.53 -10.78 -25.22
C ILE A 55 6.44 -10.99 -26.26
N ARG A 56 5.39 -10.18 -26.24
CA ARG A 56 4.26 -10.33 -27.17
C ARG A 56 4.29 -9.23 -28.22
N LEU A 57 4.19 -9.61 -29.48
CA LEU A 57 4.11 -8.70 -30.63
C LEU A 57 2.85 -8.99 -31.42
N SER A 58 2.23 -7.97 -32.00
CA SER A 58 1.17 -8.14 -32.99
C SER A 58 1.66 -7.75 -34.38
N TYR A 59 1.44 -8.64 -35.34
CA TYR A 59 1.81 -8.49 -36.73
C TYR A 59 0.59 -8.02 -37.54
N HIS A 60 0.71 -6.84 -38.14
CA HIS A 60 -0.34 -6.18 -38.89
C HIS A 60 0.06 -5.99 -40.36
N ARG A 61 -0.88 -6.33 -41.26
CA ARG A 61 -0.79 -6.09 -42.72
C ARG A 61 0.51 -6.58 -43.36
N SER A 62 1.12 -7.63 -42.81
CA SER A 62 2.36 -8.19 -43.32
C SER A 62 3.55 -7.23 -43.40
N SER A 63 3.56 -6.15 -42.60
CA SER A 63 4.62 -5.12 -42.68
C SER A 63 4.91 -4.41 -41.36
N HIS A 64 3.98 -4.45 -40.39
CA HIS A 64 4.08 -3.67 -39.17
C HIS A 64 4.00 -4.54 -37.92
N TYR A 65 4.89 -4.30 -36.96
CA TYR A 65 4.89 -4.91 -35.65
C TYR A 65 4.46 -3.89 -34.60
N ASN A 66 3.53 -4.28 -33.74
CA ASN A 66 3.12 -3.54 -32.55
C ASN A 66 3.46 -4.35 -31.29
N SER A 67 3.63 -3.67 -30.17
CA SER A 67 3.78 -4.33 -28.87
C SER A 67 2.41 -4.73 -28.32
N VAL A 68 2.33 -5.95 -27.78
CA VAL A 68 1.17 -6.42 -27.03
C VAL A 68 1.59 -6.46 -25.56
N VAL A 69 0.95 -5.64 -24.74
CA VAL A 69 1.27 -5.52 -23.32
C VAL A 69 0.10 -6.05 -22.50
N ASP A 70 0.39 -6.92 -21.54
CA ASP A 70 -0.59 -7.37 -20.55
C ASP A 70 -0.60 -6.37 -19.39
N PRO A 71 -1.70 -5.62 -19.16
CA PRO A 71 -1.77 -4.62 -18.10
C PRO A 71 -1.73 -5.24 -16.70
N TYR A 72 -2.10 -6.52 -16.55
CA TYR A 72 -2.16 -7.19 -15.25
C TYR A 72 -0.85 -7.89 -14.88
N ASN A 73 0.09 -8.01 -15.83
CA ASN A 73 1.39 -8.63 -15.58
C ASN A 73 2.50 -7.87 -16.33
N ALA A 74 2.86 -6.70 -15.78
CA ALA A 74 3.89 -5.84 -16.34
C ALA A 74 5.26 -6.54 -16.30
N THR A 75 5.70 -7.04 -17.46
CA THR A 75 6.97 -7.76 -17.63
C THR A 75 8.12 -6.85 -18.06
N VAL A 76 8.05 -5.56 -17.69
CA VAL A 76 9.08 -4.57 -18.02
C VAL A 76 10.37 -4.95 -17.29
N GLY A 77 11.51 -4.96 -17.99
CA GLY A 77 12.84 -5.21 -17.40
C GLY A 77 13.19 -6.68 -17.11
N VAL A 78 12.24 -7.62 -17.23
CA VAL A 78 12.53 -9.06 -17.10
C VAL A 78 13.49 -9.51 -18.21
N GLY A 79 14.53 -10.25 -17.83
CA GLY A 79 15.56 -10.76 -18.75
C GLY A 79 16.74 -9.80 -18.99
N LEU A 80 16.66 -8.55 -18.52
CA LEU A 80 17.74 -7.56 -18.68
C LEU A 80 18.76 -7.56 -17.51
N GLY A 81 18.62 -8.47 -16.55
CA GLY A 81 19.47 -8.50 -15.37
C GLY A 81 19.36 -7.26 -14.48
N LEU A 82 18.33 -6.43 -14.67
CA LEU A 82 18.12 -5.23 -13.87
C LEU A 82 17.58 -5.62 -12.49
N PRO A 83 18.29 -5.29 -11.38
CA PRO A 83 17.98 -5.78 -10.04
C PRO A 83 16.64 -5.30 -9.46
N GLN A 84 15.92 -4.41 -10.14
CA GLN A 84 14.70 -3.76 -9.64
C GLN A 84 13.43 -4.09 -10.46
N PHE A 85 13.52 -4.97 -11.46
CA PHE A 85 12.41 -5.28 -12.36
C PHE A 85 12.11 -6.78 -12.42
N PHE A 86 11.77 -7.33 -11.25
CA PHE A 86 11.18 -8.66 -11.16
C PHE A 86 9.65 -8.54 -11.23
N PRO A 87 8.96 -9.43 -11.95
CA PRO A 87 7.50 -9.43 -11.94
C PRO A 87 7.00 -9.61 -10.49
N GLY A 88 6.10 -8.73 -10.06
CA GLY A 88 5.58 -8.69 -8.68
C GLY A 88 6.33 -7.75 -7.71
N LEU A 89 7.44 -7.12 -8.11
CA LEU A 89 8.12 -6.13 -7.25
C LEU A 89 7.25 -4.87 -7.03
N ALA A 90 6.54 -4.44 -8.08
CA ALA A 90 5.56 -3.38 -7.97
C ALA A 90 4.47 -3.71 -6.94
N ASP A 91 3.93 -4.93 -6.99
CA ASP A 91 2.92 -5.38 -6.03
C ASP A 91 3.50 -5.43 -4.60
N ARG A 92 4.73 -5.93 -4.43
CA ARG A 92 5.38 -5.96 -3.11
C ARG A 92 5.63 -4.57 -2.55
N ASN A 93 6.08 -3.64 -3.39
CA ASN A 93 6.30 -2.26 -3.00
C ASN A 93 4.96 -1.60 -2.61
N LEU A 94 3.93 -1.75 -3.45
CA LEU A 94 2.58 -1.24 -3.19
C LEU A 94 2.01 -1.80 -1.88
N MET A 95 2.20 -3.09 -1.64
CA MET A 95 1.72 -3.77 -0.43
C MET A 95 2.52 -3.35 0.80
N SER A 96 3.83 -3.12 0.67
CA SER A 96 4.66 -2.55 1.74
C SER A 96 4.26 -1.11 2.08
N GLU A 97 4.00 -0.26 1.07
CA GLU A 97 3.51 1.10 1.29
C GLU A 97 2.14 1.08 1.95
N ALA A 98 1.21 0.26 1.47
CA ALA A 98 -0.10 0.11 2.07
C ALA A 98 -0.02 -0.34 3.54
N THR A 99 0.90 -1.25 3.85
CA THR A 99 1.13 -1.71 5.23
C THR A 99 1.68 -0.58 6.11
N LEU A 100 2.69 0.16 5.62
CA LEU A 100 3.27 1.29 6.35
C LEU A 100 2.26 2.41 6.61
N VAL A 101 1.43 2.74 5.61
CA VAL A 101 0.36 3.73 5.76
C VAL A 101 -0.67 3.25 6.77
N SER A 102 -1.10 1.98 6.68
CA SER A 102 -2.05 1.39 7.62
C SER A 102 -1.52 1.40 9.06
N GLU A 103 -0.24 1.07 9.26
CA GLU A 103 0.40 1.13 10.58
C GLU A 103 0.47 2.56 11.13
N LYS A 104 0.83 3.53 10.29
CA LYS A 104 0.87 4.94 10.68
C LYS A 104 -0.51 5.45 11.10
N ASP A 105 -1.54 5.15 10.31
CA ASP A 105 -2.91 5.56 10.60
C ASP A 105 -3.42 4.92 11.89
N ALA A 106 -3.12 3.63 12.12
CA ALA A 106 -3.49 2.94 13.35
C ALA A 106 -2.84 3.57 14.60
N ILE A 107 -1.56 3.93 14.51
CA ILE A 107 -0.83 4.60 15.60
C ILE A 107 -1.41 5.99 15.86
N GLU A 108 -1.70 6.76 14.81
CA GLU A 108 -2.27 8.11 14.94
C GLU A 108 -3.65 8.07 15.62
N GLN A 109 -4.51 7.14 15.22
CA GLN A 109 -5.83 6.97 15.84
C GLN A 109 -5.73 6.55 17.32
N ALA A 110 -4.83 5.61 17.64
CA ALA A 110 -4.62 5.18 19.02
C ALA A 110 -4.14 6.34 19.90
N MET A 111 -3.18 7.13 19.40
CA MET A 111 -2.65 8.29 20.12
C MET A 111 -3.70 9.39 20.29
N LEU A 112 -4.52 9.65 19.27
CA LEU A 112 -5.58 10.64 19.35
C LEU A 112 -6.64 10.26 20.38
N LYS A 113 -7.02 8.97 20.43
CA LYS A 113 -7.97 8.44 21.41
C LYS A 113 -7.42 8.54 22.83
N ASP A 114 -6.15 8.21 23.03
CA ASP A 114 -5.49 8.31 24.33
C ASP A 114 -5.46 9.76 24.84
N LYS A 115 -5.13 10.72 23.96
CA LYS A 115 -5.18 12.15 24.29
C LYS A 115 -6.58 12.64 24.67
N LEU A 116 -7.61 12.19 23.94
CA LEU A 116 -8.99 12.57 24.24
C LEU A 116 -9.42 12.02 25.61
N GLN A 117 -9.13 10.75 25.87
CA GLN A 117 -9.46 10.12 27.16
C GLN A 117 -8.72 10.75 28.33
N ALA A 118 -7.44 11.12 28.15
CA ALA A 118 -6.68 11.82 29.19
C ALA A 118 -7.29 13.20 29.52
N THR A 119 -7.76 13.92 28.51
CA THR A 119 -8.41 15.23 28.69
C THR A 119 -9.73 15.09 29.46
N ASP A 120 -10.56 14.10 29.11
CA ASP A 120 -11.83 13.83 29.81
C ASP A 120 -11.59 13.42 31.28
N TRP A 121 -10.52 12.64 31.53
CA TRP A 121 -10.12 12.25 32.88
C TRP A 121 -9.64 13.45 33.69
N GLU A 122 -8.79 14.31 33.12
CA GLU A 122 -8.26 15.50 33.79
C GLU A 122 -9.39 16.48 34.17
N ALA A 123 -10.36 16.67 33.26
CA ALA A 123 -11.52 17.51 33.56
C ALA A 123 -12.38 16.95 34.70
N THR A 124 -12.59 15.63 34.72
CA THR A 124 -13.39 14.96 35.77
C THR A 124 -12.67 14.97 37.12
N ASP A 125 -11.36 14.69 37.11
CA ASP A 125 -10.52 14.68 38.31
C ASP A 125 -10.42 16.08 38.94
N ALA A 126 -10.24 17.13 38.13
CA ALA A 126 -10.23 18.51 38.60
C ALA A 126 -11.57 18.90 39.26
N GLN A 127 -12.70 18.47 38.68
CA GLN A 127 -14.02 18.73 39.25
C GLN A 127 -14.23 18.00 40.58
N LEU A 128 -13.79 16.74 40.66
CA LEU A 128 -13.89 15.93 41.87
C LEU A 128 -13.05 16.53 43.00
N GLN A 129 -11.80 16.91 42.72
CA GLN A 129 -10.91 17.54 43.68
C GLN A 129 -11.47 18.88 44.18
N GLN A 130 -12.09 19.66 43.28
CA GLN A 130 -12.72 20.93 43.67
C GLN A 130 -13.91 20.70 44.60
N GLN A 131 -14.77 19.71 44.32
CA GLN A 131 -15.88 19.35 45.20
C GLN A 131 -15.39 18.85 46.56
N GLU A 132 -14.40 17.95 46.57
CA GLU A 132 -13.81 17.43 47.81
C GLU A 132 -13.23 18.56 48.67
N TYR A 133 -12.55 19.53 48.04
CA TYR A 133 -12.05 20.72 48.72
C TYR A 133 -13.18 21.53 49.37
N LEU A 134 -14.26 21.82 48.65
CA LEU A 134 -15.41 22.57 49.17
C LEU A 134 -16.11 21.83 50.32
N ASP A 135 -16.31 20.53 50.18
CA ASP A 135 -16.92 19.69 51.23
C ASP A 135 -16.05 19.66 52.49
N SER A 136 -14.73 19.61 52.33
CA SER A 136 -13.80 19.67 53.47
C SER A 136 -13.91 20.99 54.23
N LEU A 137 -14.07 22.12 53.52
CA LEU A 137 -14.27 23.43 54.13
C LEU A 137 -15.61 23.53 54.84
N LYS A 138 -16.68 23.02 54.21
CA LYS A 138 -18.03 23.01 54.80
C LYS A 138 -18.06 22.20 56.08
N LYS A 139 -17.48 20.99 56.07
CA LYS A 139 -17.39 20.12 57.25
C LYS A 139 -16.58 20.75 58.39
N ARG A 140 -15.53 21.50 58.07
CA ARG A 140 -14.75 22.24 59.08
C ARG A 140 -15.56 23.39 59.69
N LYS A 141 -16.38 24.07 58.88
CA LYS A 141 -17.25 25.14 59.34
C LYS A 141 -18.37 24.62 60.24
N GLU A 142 -19.07 23.56 59.82
CA GLU A 142 -20.10 22.89 60.63
C GLU A 142 -19.53 22.45 61.99
N LYS A 143 -18.34 21.83 62.00
CA LYS A 143 -17.67 21.46 63.25
C LYS A 143 -17.38 22.65 64.17
N SER A 144 -17.00 23.81 63.61
CA SER A 144 -16.78 25.02 64.42
C SER A 144 -18.07 25.64 64.96
N GLU A 145 -19.18 25.50 64.22
CA GLU A 145 -20.50 25.98 64.64
C GLU A 145 -21.09 25.08 65.73
N ASP A 146 -20.91 23.76 65.63
CA ASP A 146 -21.32 22.79 66.66
C ASP A 146 -20.55 23.00 67.98
N GLU A 147 -19.23 23.25 67.91
CA GLU A 147 -18.43 23.54 69.10
C GLU A 147 -18.82 24.90 69.73
N ALA A 148 -19.12 25.92 68.92
CA ALA A 148 -19.60 27.20 69.41
C ALA A 148 -20.98 27.09 70.08
N GLY A 149 -21.92 26.36 69.47
CA GLY A 149 -23.27 26.13 69.99
C GLY A 149 -23.30 25.33 71.29
N CYS A 150 -22.40 24.34 71.43
CA CYS A 150 -22.27 23.57 72.67
C CYS A 150 -21.64 24.39 73.80
N SER A 151 -20.70 25.31 73.49
CA SER A 151 -20.08 26.20 74.48
C SER A 151 -21.04 27.27 75.03
N SER A 152 -22.07 27.66 74.29
CA SER A 152 -23.07 28.64 74.74
C SER A 152 -24.12 28.06 75.69
N SER A 153 -24.32 26.73 75.71
CA SER A 153 -25.29 26.07 76.60
C SER A 153 -24.73 25.70 77.98
N SER A 154 -23.44 25.89 78.25
CA SER A 154 -22.81 25.56 79.55
C SER A 154 -22.63 26.76 80.50
N ARG A 155 -23.39 27.85 80.31
CA ARG A 155 -23.38 29.06 81.16
C ARG A 155 -24.81 29.47 81.55
N ILE A 156 -25.49 28.66 82.37
CA ILE A 156 -26.59 29.05 83.27
C ILE A 156 -26.63 27.95 84.36
N ASP A 157 -26.69 28.39 85.63
CA ASP A 157 -26.73 27.65 86.92
C ASP A 157 -25.40 27.28 87.60
#